data_AF-A0A7Y5EEQ7-F1
#
_entry.id   AF-A0A7Y5EEQ7-F1
#
_cell.length_a   1.000
_cell.length_b   1.000
_cell.length_c   1.000
_cell.angle_alpha   90.00
_cell.angle_beta   90.00
_cell.angle_gamma   90.00
#
_symmetry.space_group_name_H-M   'P 1'
#
loop_
_entity.id
_entity.type
_entity.pdbx_description
1 polymer ?
#
loop_
_entity_poly.entity_id
_entity_poly.type
_entity_poly.pdbx_seq_one_letter_code
_entity_poly.pdbx_strand_id
1 'polypeptide(L)'
;GRFFAQAQQAHEALLDMLDEVAAGQDIPPRPELVDSLRNLLDQALAPDATGLVGIDTVTPLHPDMDLADTLGLGGAHGPLLPELAEPLSEEPESPGEELLEVFLEESSDIVESAAAALARWQADPRSSVEVDNLMRDLHTLKGVARMVEIAPIGDLAHELEFLYELLAAGRLPPSAPLFALLQNCHDRLAHMLDAVRLGQPLHAATALIDYIRNFSSAALTDSAAGQGPLEAAANDVPAAAPERAPGDMVKVDAELLDGLGNLAGEHSIIRGRIEQQVNDAQFALNEMETTLERMRDQLLRLDIETQGRISSRQQFE
;
A
#
# COMPACT_ATOMS: atom_id res chain seq x y z
N GLY A 1 -20.68 -12.36 6.74
CA GLY A 1 -20.23 -12.35 8.15
C GLY A 1 -20.84 -11.16 8.88
N ARG A 2 -20.99 -11.20 10.22
CA ARG A 2 -21.56 -10.09 11.01
C ARG A 2 -20.91 -8.74 10.72
N PHE A 3 -19.60 -8.73 10.51
CA PHE A 3 -18.83 -7.56 10.05
C PHE A 3 -19.41 -6.93 8.78
N PHE A 4 -19.57 -7.71 7.70
CA PHE A 4 -20.08 -7.22 6.42
C PHE A 4 -21.51 -6.68 6.52
N ALA A 5 -22.36 -7.29 7.34
CA ALA A 5 -23.73 -6.81 7.55
C ALA A 5 -23.75 -5.46 8.28
N GLN A 6 -22.90 -5.27 9.29
CA GLN A 6 -22.80 -4.00 10.02
C GLN A 6 -22.09 -2.90 9.22
N ALA A 7 -21.08 -3.26 8.41
CA ALA A 7 -20.44 -2.32 7.48
C ALA A 7 -21.41 -1.84 6.39
N GLN A 8 -22.24 -2.74 5.86
CA GLN A 8 -23.29 -2.38 4.90
C GLN A 8 -24.34 -1.46 5.54
N GLN A 9 -24.78 -1.77 6.76
CA GLN A 9 -25.73 -0.94 7.49
C GLN A 9 -25.17 0.47 7.79
N ALA A 10 -23.87 0.57 8.08
CA ALA A 10 -23.18 1.85 8.25
C ALA A 10 -23.11 2.66 6.95
N HIS A 11 -22.84 1.98 5.83
CA HIS A 11 -22.80 2.61 4.52
C HIS A 11 -24.17 3.14 4.07
N GLU A 12 -25.23 2.32 4.20
CA GLU A 12 -26.61 2.75 3.91
C GLU A 12 -27.01 3.94 4.78
N ALA A 13 -26.68 3.91 6.07
CA ALA A 13 -26.96 5.03 6.97
C ALA A 13 -26.23 6.33 6.57
N LEU A 14 -25.01 6.24 6.05
CA LEU A 14 -24.26 7.40 5.56
C LEU A 14 -24.87 7.98 4.28
N LEU A 15 -25.36 7.13 3.38
CA LEU A 15 -26.06 7.54 2.17
C LEU A 15 -27.37 8.28 2.50
N ASP A 16 -28.17 7.75 3.44
CA ASP A 16 -29.39 8.40 3.90
C ASP A 16 -29.10 9.79 4.49
N MET A 17 -28.06 9.90 5.33
CA MET A 17 -27.67 11.18 5.93
C MET A 17 -27.15 12.17 4.88
N LEU A 18 -26.47 11.69 3.83
CA LEU A 18 -26.02 12.53 2.72
C LEU A 18 -27.22 13.05 1.89
N ASP A 19 -28.24 12.22 1.69
CA ASP A 19 -29.49 12.62 1.04
C ASP A 19 -30.29 13.63 1.89
N GLU A 20 -30.33 13.46 3.22
CA GLU A 20 -30.94 14.41 4.16
C GLU A 20 -30.22 15.77 4.15
N VAL A 21 -28.89 15.78 4.05
CA VAL A 21 -28.08 17.00 3.86
C VAL A 21 -28.37 17.67 2.52
N ALA A 22 -28.43 16.88 1.45
CA ALA A 22 -28.76 17.39 0.11
C ALA A 22 -30.18 17.97 0.06
N ALA A 23 -31.10 17.46 0.88
CA ALA A 23 -32.45 17.96 1.05
C ALA A 23 -32.58 19.15 2.02
N GLY A 24 -31.49 19.58 2.66
CA GLY A 24 -31.47 20.69 3.61
C GLY A 24 -32.20 20.39 4.93
N GLN A 25 -32.27 19.12 5.32
CA GLN A 25 -32.90 18.67 6.57
C GLN A 25 -31.87 18.51 7.70
N ASP A 26 -32.35 18.59 8.95
CA ASP A 26 -31.51 18.33 10.12
C ASP A 26 -31.19 16.83 10.21
N ILE A 27 -29.90 16.49 10.28
CA ILE A 27 -29.42 15.11 10.38
C ILE A 27 -29.54 14.64 11.84
N PRO A 28 -30.36 13.62 12.15
CA PRO A 28 -30.42 13.07 13.50
C PRO A 28 -29.14 12.27 13.81
N PRO A 29 -28.50 12.46 14.99
CA PRO A 29 -27.33 11.70 15.37
C PRO A 29 -27.68 10.21 15.54
N ARG A 30 -26.86 9.31 14.99
CA ARG A 30 -27.01 7.84 15.07
C ARG A 30 -25.93 7.19 15.96
N PRO A 31 -25.95 7.41 17.29
CA PRO A 31 -24.89 6.93 18.20
C PRO A 31 -24.79 5.40 18.27
N GLU A 32 -25.92 4.70 18.14
CA GLU A 32 -25.99 3.23 18.17
C GLU A 32 -25.18 2.55 17.05
N LEU A 33 -25.09 3.21 15.89
CA LEU A 33 -24.34 2.72 14.73
C LEU A 33 -22.84 2.92 14.94
N VAL A 34 -22.45 4.05 15.52
CA VAL A 34 -21.05 4.33 15.91
C VAL A 34 -20.59 3.33 16.98
N ASP A 35 -21.42 3.07 17.99
CA ASP A 35 -21.08 2.12 19.06
C ASP A 35 -21.00 0.67 18.53
N SER A 36 -21.83 0.31 17.55
CA SER A 36 -21.76 -1.00 16.88
C SER A 36 -20.47 -1.18 16.07
N LEU A 37 -20.02 -0.14 15.36
CA LEU A 37 -18.75 -0.16 14.62
C LEU A 37 -17.54 -0.20 15.55
N ARG A 38 -17.57 0.54 16.66
CA ARG A 38 -16.52 0.49 17.70
C ARG A 38 -16.41 -0.89 18.32
N ASN A 39 -17.54 -1.51 18.67
CA ASN A 39 -17.57 -2.85 19.24
C ASN A 39 -17.04 -3.92 18.25
N LEU A 40 -17.30 -3.75 16.95
CA LEU A 40 -16.68 -4.58 15.92
C LEU A 40 -15.16 -4.41 15.84
N LEU A 41 -14.68 -3.18 15.93
CA LEU A 41 -13.25 -2.87 15.93
C LEU A 41 -12.57 -3.49 17.16
N ASP A 42 -13.18 -3.36 18.33
CA ASP A 42 -12.67 -3.94 19.58
C ASP A 42 -12.66 -5.48 19.54
N GLN A 43 -13.66 -6.11 18.92
CA GLN A 43 -13.69 -7.56 18.71
C GLN A 43 -12.61 -8.05 17.72
N ALA A 44 -12.27 -7.24 16.72
CA ALA A 44 -11.19 -7.54 15.78
C ALA A 44 -9.80 -7.36 16.41
N LEU A 45 -9.68 -6.50 17.41
CA LEU A 45 -8.46 -6.22 18.18
C LEU A 45 -8.32 -7.09 19.45
N ALA A 46 -9.25 -8.02 19.69
CA ALA A 46 -9.21 -8.88 20.84
C ALA A 46 -7.97 -9.81 20.80
N PRO A 47 -7.18 -9.90 21.90
CA PRO A 47 -5.88 -10.59 21.93
C PRO A 47 -5.97 -12.11 21.67
N ASP A 48 -7.17 -12.67 21.73
CA ASP A 48 -7.52 -14.05 21.41
C ASP A 48 -7.76 -14.29 19.90
N ALA A 49 -7.96 -13.25 19.08
CA ALA A 49 -8.11 -13.36 17.62
C ALA A 49 -6.80 -13.06 16.86
N THR A 50 -5.91 -12.24 17.43
CA THR A 50 -4.56 -12.00 16.90
C THR A 50 -3.56 -12.81 17.70
N GLY A 51 -3.18 -13.99 17.18
CA GLY A 51 -2.18 -14.89 17.76
C GLY A 51 -0.77 -14.28 17.83
N LEU A 52 -0.59 -13.28 18.69
CA LEU A 52 0.72 -12.79 19.11
C LEU A 52 1.15 -13.57 20.34
N VAL A 53 2.17 -14.40 20.13
CA VAL A 53 2.88 -15.16 21.16
C VAL A 53 3.36 -14.18 22.25
N GLY A 54 2.89 -14.40 23.48
CA GLY A 54 3.33 -13.66 24.65
C GLY A 54 4.81 -13.87 24.91
N ILE A 55 5.58 -12.78 24.91
CA ILE A 55 6.92 -12.75 25.49
C ILE A 55 6.75 -12.17 26.89
N ASP A 56 6.52 -13.06 27.86
CA ASP A 56 6.74 -12.75 29.27
C ASP A 56 8.22 -12.45 29.47
N THR A 57 8.55 -11.20 29.85
CA THR A 57 9.55 -10.82 30.88
C THR A 57 10.17 -9.45 30.60
N VAL A 58 9.52 -8.36 31.02
CA VAL A 58 10.26 -7.18 31.51
C VAL A 58 9.52 -6.58 32.70
N THR A 59 10.23 -6.53 33.82
CA THR A 59 9.87 -5.91 35.09
C THR A 59 9.62 -4.40 34.93
N PRO A 60 8.59 -3.79 35.57
CA PRO A 60 8.42 -2.34 35.50
C PRO A 60 9.49 -1.64 36.34
N LEU A 61 10.24 -0.72 35.73
CA LEU A 61 11.08 0.23 36.47
C LEU A 61 10.21 1.35 37.03
N HIS A 62 10.33 1.52 38.34
CA HIS A 62 9.77 2.61 39.14
C HIS A 62 10.43 3.95 38.73
N PRO A 63 9.71 5.08 38.73
CA PRO A 63 10.32 6.40 38.52
C PRO A 63 11.01 6.87 39.82
N ASP A 64 11.95 7.81 39.66
CA ASP A 64 12.76 8.48 40.69
C ASP A 64 14.17 7.91 40.90
N MET A 65 15.13 8.36 40.07
CA MET A 65 16.45 8.70 40.58
C MET A 65 17.16 9.76 39.72
N ASP A 66 17.64 10.77 40.44
CA ASP A 66 18.27 12.02 40.04
C ASP A 66 19.61 11.81 39.31
N LEU A 67 19.74 12.37 38.10
CA LEU A 67 20.90 12.21 37.21
C LEU A 67 21.94 13.32 37.41
N ALA A 68 22.20 13.72 38.65
CA ALA A 68 23.09 14.84 38.96
C ALA A 68 24.50 14.45 39.47
N ASP A 69 24.81 13.17 39.72
CA ASP A 69 25.99 12.82 40.53
C ASP A 69 27.03 11.91 39.86
N THR A 70 27.12 11.89 38.52
CA THR A 70 28.04 10.96 37.82
C THR A 70 29.08 11.61 36.92
N LEU A 71 29.46 12.87 37.11
CA LEU A 71 30.67 13.41 36.45
C LEU A 71 31.43 14.39 37.37
N GLY A 72 32.18 13.83 38.31
CA GLY A 72 33.16 14.57 39.10
C GLY A 72 34.33 15.05 38.24
N LEU A 73 34.32 16.34 37.86
CA LEU A 73 35.50 17.10 37.48
C LEU A 73 35.43 18.50 38.10
N GLY A 74 36.24 18.73 39.13
CA GLY A 74 36.45 20.05 39.71
C GLY A 74 37.53 20.84 38.98
N GLY A 75 37.44 22.18 39.05
CA GLY A 75 38.62 23.06 38.97
C GLY A 75 38.52 24.33 38.11
N ALA A 76 38.04 25.42 38.73
CA ALA A 76 38.55 26.81 38.71
C ALA A 76 38.85 27.58 37.40
N HIS A 77 38.12 28.69 37.18
CA HIS A 77 38.57 30.12 37.11
C HIS A 77 37.66 30.97 36.18
N GLY A 78 37.11 32.09 36.69
CA GLY A 78 36.32 33.09 35.91
C GLY A 78 37.19 34.23 35.31
N PRO A 79 36.67 35.46 35.07
CA PRO A 79 35.35 35.92 34.59
C PRO A 79 35.43 37.00 33.43
N LEU A 80 34.26 37.49 32.93
CA LEU A 80 33.98 38.75 32.16
C LEU A 80 34.43 38.80 30.67
N LEU A 81 33.66 39.16 29.62
CA LEU A 81 32.76 40.32 29.29
C LEU A 81 31.89 40.00 28.01
N PRO A 82 30.89 40.83 27.63
CA PRO A 82 29.81 40.55 26.65
C PRO A 82 30.02 41.12 25.22
N GLU A 83 29.03 40.84 24.35
CA GLU A 83 28.71 41.45 23.02
C GLU A 83 29.23 40.66 21.79
N LEU A 84 28.37 40.13 20.91
CA LEU A 84 27.75 40.81 19.76
C LEU A 84 26.51 40.03 19.21
N ALA A 85 25.58 40.75 18.60
CA ALA A 85 24.25 40.34 18.15
C ALA A 85 24.18 39.46 16.86
N GLU A 86 23.29 38.44 16.92
CA GLU A 86 22.29 37.87 15.95
C GLU A 86 22.54 37.77 14.42
N PRO A 87 21.78 36.93 13.64
CA PRO A 87 20.70 35.98 13.99
C PRO A 87 20.84 34.57 13.38
N LEU A 88 20.05 33.63 13.88
CA LEU A 88 19.28 32.58 13.16
C LEU A 88 18.90 31.56 14.22
N SER A 89 17.71 31.74 14.78
CA SER A 89 17.04 30.69 15.52
C SER A 89 16.67 29.60 14.52
N GLU A 90 17.61 28.70 14.24
CA GLU A 90 17.26 27.31 13.95
C GLU A 90 16.60 26.81 15.23
N GLU A 91 15.26 26.81 15.25
CA GLU A 91 14.56 25.94 16.19
C GLU A 91 15.13 24.54 15.98
N PRO A 92 15.50 23.80 17.04
CA PRO A 92 16.00 22.45 16.86
C PRO A 92 14.92 21.68 16.11
N GLU A 93 15.23 21.28 14.87
CA GLU A 93 14.40 20.37 14.10
C GLU A 93 14.02 19.22 15.02
N SER A 94 12.72 18.94 15.09
CA SER A 94 12.29 17.82 15.93
C SER A 94 13.01 16.57 15.40
N PRO A 95 13.50 15.66 16.26
CA PRO A 95 14.21 14.46 15.81
C PRO A 95 13.45 13.62 14.77
N GLY A 96 12.13 13.79 14.66
CA GLY A 96 11.31 13.14 13.62
C GLY A 96 11.38 13.82 12.24
N GLU A 97 11.69 15.11 12.17
CA GLU A 97 11.79 15.87 10.92
C GLU A 97 13.12 15.57 10.20
N GLU A 98 14.23 15.52 10.95
CA GLU A 98 15.54 15.10 10.43
C GLU A 98 15.48 13.64 9.91
N LEU A 99 14.85 12.73 10.66
CA LEU A 99 14.66 11.35 10.23
C LEU A 99 13.77 11.23 8.99
N LEU A 100 12.76 12.08 8.86
CA LEU A 100 11.88 12.11 7.69
C LEU A 100 12.61 12.64 6.46
N GLU A 101 13.45 13.66 6.58
CA GLU A 101 14.24 14.19 5.47
C GLU A 101 15.21 13.15 4.93
N VAL A 102 15.97 12.49 5.82
CA VAL A 102 16.88 11.39 5.44
C VAL A 102 16.11 10.25 4.77
N PHE A 103 14.94 9.89 5.31
CA PHE A 103 14.08 8.89 4.69
C PHE A 103 13.64 9.29 3.27
N LEU A 104 13.25 10.55 3.06
CA LEU A 104 12.79 11.03 1.75
C LEU A 104 13.91 11.06 0.72
N GLU A 105 15.14 11.41 1.12
CA GLU A 105 16.31 11.36 0.25
C GLU A 105 16.63 9.92 -0.15
N GLU A 106 16.83 9.03 0.83
CA GLU A 106 17.18 7.63 0.60
C GLU A 106 16.10 6.89 -0.20
N SER A 107 14.82 7.10 0.14
CA SER A 107 13.71 6.46 -0.57
C SER A 107 13.58 6.93 -2.02
N SER A 108 13.94 8.17 -2.33
CA SER A 108 13.88 8.68 -3.70
C SER A 108 14.89 7.97 -4.59
N ASP A 109 16.13 7.86 -4.11
CA ASP A 109 17.21 7.18 -4.81
C ASP A 109 16.88 5.69 -5.02
N ILE A 110 16.30 5.05 -3.99
CA ILE A 110 15.88 3.65 -4.08
C ILE A 110 14.76 3.46 -5.11
N VAL A 111 13.72 4.31 -5.08
CA VAL A 111 12.60 4.20 -6.04
C VAL A 111 13.07 4.46 -7.47
N GLU A 112 13.97 5.42 -7.69
CA GLU A 112 14.56 5.69 -9.00
C GLU A 112 15.43 4.52 -9.50
N SER A 113 16.29 3.97 -8.62
CA SER A 113 17.09 2.77 -8.90
C SER A 113 16.21 1.58 -9.29
N ALA A 114 15.15 1.34 -8.51
CA ALA A 114 14.20 0.25 -8.73
C ALA A 114 13.45 0.43 -10.07
N ALA A 115 12.99 1.64 -10.40
CA ALA A 115 12.35 1.92 -11.69
C ALA A 115 13.30 1.67 -12.87
N ALA A 116 14.57 2.07 -12.75
CA ALA A 116 15.58 1.83 -13.77
C ALA A 116 15.90 0.32 -13.93
N ALA A 117 15.97 -0.42 -12.82
CA ALA A 117 16.14 -1.87 -12.84
C ALA A 117 14.94 -2.58 -13.49
N LEU A 118 13.71 -2.16 -13.20
CA LEU A 118 12.51 -2.67 -13.84
C LEU A 118 12.57 -2.45 -15.36
N ALA A 119 12.95 -1.26 -15.82
CA ALA A 119 13.06 -0.97 -17.25
C ALA A 119 14.13 -1.84 -17.94
N ARG A 120 15.28 -2.06 -17.31
CA ARG A 120 16.32 -2.97 -17.83
C ARG A 120 15.85 -4.41 -17.88
N TRP A 121 15.14 -4.87 -16.85
CA TRP A 121 14.57 -6.22 -16.82
C TRP A 121 13.46 -6.41 -17.86
N GLN A 122 12.61 -5.41 -18.11
CA GLN A 122 11.63 -5.46 -19.20
C GLN A 122 12.31 -5.61 -20.57
N ALA A 123 13.47 -4.98 -20.77
CA ALA A 123 14.25 -5.11 -22.00
C ALA A 123 14.94 -6.47 -22.13
N ASP A 124 15.39 -7.07 -21.02
CA ASP A 124 15.92 -8.43 -20.97
C ASP A 124 15.34 -9.26 -19.80
N PRO A 125 14.19 -9.92 -20.00
CA PRO A 125 13.51 -10.67 -18.93
C PRO A 125 14.25 -11.89 -18.39
N ARG A 126 15.38 -12.26 -19.02
CA ARG A 126 16.22 -13.39 -18.58
C ARG A 126 17.29 -12.98 -17.57
N SER A 127 17.47 -11.67 -17.37
CA SER A 127 18.47 -11.15 -16.44
C SER A 127 18.01 -11.32 -15.00
N SER A 128 18.53 -12.33 -14.29
CA SER A 128 18.27 -12.51 -12.86
C SER A 128 18.85 -11.39 -12.01
N VAL A 129 19.95 -10.78 -12.48
CA VAL A 129 20.64 -9.67 -11.80
C VAL A 129 19.71 -8.49 -11.56
N GLU A 130 18.84 -8.16 -12.52
CA GLU A 130 17.91 -7.03 -12.35
C GLU A 130 16.79 -7.37 -11.36
N VAL A 131 16.34 -8.63 -11.31
CA VAL A 131 15.37 -9.10 -10.30
C VAL A 131 15.98 -9.05 -8.90
N ASP A 132 17.24 -9.46 -8.74
CA ASP A 132 17.96 -9.38 -7.46
C ASP A 132 18.14 -7.92 -7.00
N ASN A 133 18.45 -7.01 -7.93
CA ASN A 133 18.54 -5.57 -7.64
C ASN A 133 17.19 -5.01 -7.16
N LEU A 134 16.10 -5.35 -7.86
CA LEU A 134 14.74 -4.94 -7.50
C LEU A 134 14.34 -5.41 -6.10
N MET A 135 14.65 -6.68 -5.77
CA MET A 135 14.39 -7.22 -4.43
C MET A 135 15.16 -6.47 -3.35
N ARG A 136 16.45 -6.22 -3.57
CA ARG A 136 17.30 -5.49 -2.60
C ARG A 136 16.78 -4.07 -2.37
N ASP A 137 16.48 -3.35 -3.44
CA ASP A 137 15.98 -1.98 -3.37
C ASP A 137 14.66 -1.93 -2.58
N LEU A 138 13.71 -2.83 -2.87
CA LEU A 138 12.45 -2.91 -2.15
C LEU A 138 12.58 -3.39 -0.70
N HIS A 139 13.52 -4.30 -0.41
CA HIS A 139 13.82 -4.72 0.95
C HIS A 139 14.30 -3.55 1.80
N THR A 140 15.22 -2.75 1.26
CA THR A 140 15.72 -1.53 1.92
C THR A 140 14.59 -0.52 2.07
N LEU A 141 13.82 -0.23 1.02
CA LEU A 141 12.67 0.70 1.07
C LEU A 141 11.67 0.31 2.15
N LYS A 142 11.32 -0.98 2.22
CA LYS A 142 10.45 -1.54 3.27
C LYS A 142 11.06 -1.30 4.65
N GLY A 143 12.35 -1.57 4.83
CA GLY A 143 13.06 -1.36 6.09
C GLY A 143 12.99 0.09 6.56
N VAL A 144 13.39 1.03 5.71
CA VAL A 144 13.40 2.46 6.05
C VAL A 144 11.99 3.00 6.28
N ALA A 145 11.00 2.59 5.48
CA ALA A 145 9.60 3.00 5.68
C ALA A 145 9.03 2.52 7.02
N ARG A 146 9.44 1.34 7.52
CA ARG A 146 9.04 0.86 8.85
C ARG A 146 9.73 1.62 9.97
N MET A 147 10.99 2.03 9.77
CA MET A 147 11.74 2.81 10.76
C MET A 147 11.12 4.19 11.02
N VAL A 148 10.57 4.83 9.98
CA VAL A 148 9.84 6.10 10.10
C VAL A 148 8.32 5.91 10.21
N GLU A 149 7.85 4.68 10.45
CA GLU A 149 6.45 4.34 10.69
C GLU A 149 5.46 4.70 9.54
N ILE A 150 5.96 4.82 8.30
CA ILE A 150 5.13 5.07 7.12
C ILE A 150 4.63 3.72 6.56
N ALA A 151 3.66 3.14 7.28
CA ALA A 151 3.11 1.82 6.99
C ALA A 151 2.63 1.64 5.53
N PRO A 152 1.90 2.59 4.91
CA PRO A 152 1.41 2.40 3.54
C PRO A 152 2.51 2.13 2.50
N ILE A 153 3.67 2.80 2.60
CA ILE A 153 4.80 2.58 1.69
C ILE A 153 5.42 1.21 1.96
N GLY A 154 5.65 0.89 3.24
CA GLY A 154 6.20 -0.40 3.64
C GLY A 154 5.34 -1.60 3.26
N ASP A 155 4.01 -1.45 3.30
CA ASP A 155 3.06 -2.50 2.91
C ASP A 155 3.11 -2.78 1.40
N LEU A 156 3.12 -1.73 0.56
CA LEU A 156 3.22 -1.90 -0.89
C LEU A 156 4.59 -2.45 -1.31
N ALA A 157 5.68 -1.94 -0.71
CA ALA A 157 7.04 -2.43 -0.97
C ALA A 157 7.17 -3.94 -0.66
N HIS A 158 6.57 -4.39 0.45
CA HIS A 158 6.55 -5.81 0.83
C HIS A 158 5.83 -6.70 -0.19
N GLU A 159 4.66 -6.28 -0.68
CA GLU A 159 3.91 -7.08 -1.67
C GLU A 159 4.64 -7.13 -3.02
N LEU A 160 5.39 -6.09 -3.38
CA LEU A 160 6.22 -6.08 -4.60
C LEU A 160 7.45 -6.97 -4.43
N GLU A 161 8.13 -6.90 -3.29
CA GLU A 161 9.25 -7.77 -2.94
C GLU A 161 8.82 -9.23 -3.07
N PHE A 162 7.64 -9.58 -2.55
CA PHE A 162 7.08 -10.93 -2.69
C PHE A 162 6.85 -11.35 -4.16
N LEU A 163 6.36 -10.46 -5.04
CA LEU A 163 6.24 -10.79 -6.47
C LEU A 163 7.59 -11.09 -7.11
N TYR A 164 8.63 -10.33 -6.75
CA TYR A 164 9.99 -10.57 -7.24
C TYR A 164 10.61 -11.85 -6.67
N GLU A 165 10.31 -12.21 -5.42
CA GLU A 165 10.68 -13.51 -4.85
C GLU A 165 10.07 -14.67 -5.65
N LEU A 166 8.78 -14.55 -6.02
CA LEU A 166 8.12 -15.56 -6.85
C LEU A 166 8.73 -15.65 -8.26
N LEU A 167 9.15 -14.53 -8.84
CA LEU A 167 9.88 -14.48 -10.11
C LEU A 167 11.24 -15.17 -10.00
N ALA A 168 12.03 -14.82 -8.98
CA ALA A 168 13.34 -15.42 -8.73
C ALA A 168 13.24 -16.93 -8.47
N ALA A 169 12.17 -17.37 -7.81
CA ALA A 169 11.87 -18.79 -7.59
C ALA A 169 11.33 -19.52 -8.83
N GLY A 170 11.11 -18.84 -9.95
CA GLY A 170 10.51 -19.42 -11.17
C GLY A 170 9.06 -19.89 -10.96
N ARG A 171 8.37 -19.35 -9.95
CA ARG A 171 6.95 -19.60 -9.66
C ARG A 171 6.02 -18.63 -10.38
N LEU A 172 6.58 -17.54 -10.91
CA LEU A 172 5.87 -16.56 -11.71
C LEU A 172 6.62 -16.34 -13.03
N PRO A 173 6.02 -16.63 -14.20
CA PRO A 173 6.67 -16.37 -15.47
C PRO A 173 6.58 -14.87 -15.84
N PRO A 174 7.63 -14.28 -16.46
CA PRO A 174 7.55 -12.95 -17.03
C PRO A 174 6.43 -12.87 -18.08
N SER A 175 5.55 -11.89 -17.96
CA SER A 175 4.42 -11.70 -18.87
C SER A 175 4.01 -10.24 -18.97
N ALA A 176 3.37 -9.84 -20.07
CA ALA A 176 2.91 -8.45 -20.24
C ALA A 176 1.96 -7.97 -19.11
N PRO A 177 0.99 -8.78 -18.64
CA PRO A 177 0.16 -8.40 -17.49
C PRO A 177 0.97 -8.19 -16.21
N LEU A 178 1.98 -9.03 -15.96
CA LEU A 178 2.87 -8.86 -14.80
C LEU A 178 3.67 -7.57 -14.89
N PHE A 179 4.26 -7.27 -16.05
CA PHE A 179 5.02 -6.03 -16.22
C PHE A 179 4.15 -4.78 -16.05
N ALA A 180 2.92 -4.80 -16.55
CA ALA A 180 1.97 -3.71 -16.33
C ALA A 180 1.62 -3.52 -14.84
N LEU A 181 1.42 -4.62 -14.12
CA LEU A 181 1.21 -4.59 -12.67
C LEU A 181 2.42 -4.00 -11.94
N LEU A 182 3.62 -4.50 -12.22
CA LEU A 182 4.85 -4.03 -11.59
C LEU A 182 5.09 -2.54 -11.86
N GLN A 183 4.85 -2.07 -13.08
CA GLN A 183 4.94 -0.65 -13.41
C GLN A 183 3.96 0.18 -12.59
N ASN A 184 2.69 -0.22 -12.52
CA ASN A 184 1.68 0.48 -11.73
C ASN A 184 2.06 0.58 -10.25
N CYS A 185 2.71 -0.44 -9.72
CA CYS A 185 3.17 -0.46 -8.35
C CYS A 185 4.37 0.46 -8.09
N HIS A 186 5.34 0.48 -9.02
CA HIS A 186 6.48 1.41 -8.96
C HIS A 186 6.01 2.86 -9.05
N ASP A 187 5.09 3.17 -9.98
CA ASP A 187 4.48 4.49 -10.12
C ASP A 187 3.73 4.88 -8.83
N ARG A 188 3.02 3.92 -8.21
CA ARG A 188 2.32 4.16 -6.94
C ARG A 188 3.29 4.46 -5.79
N LEU A 189 4.42 3.75 -5.70
CA LEU A 189 5.45 4.05 -4.69
C LEU A 189 6.00 5.47 -4.86
N ALA A 190 6.31 5.88 -6.10
CA ALA A 190 6.75 7.24 -6.40
C ALA A 190 5.71 8.29 -5.97
N HIS A 191 4.44 8.12 -6.35
CA HIS A 191 3.37 9.03 -5.94
C HIS A 191 3.16 9.09 -4.42
N MET A 192 3.34 7.96 -3.73
CA MET A 192 3.24 7.92 -2.27
C MET A 192 4.38 8.67 -1.61
N LEU A 193 5.60 8.58 -2.15
CA LEU A 193 6.76 9.35 -1.68
C LEU A 193 6.58 10.85 -1.91
N ASP A 194 6.05 11.24 -3.08
CA ASP A 194 5.69 12.63 -3.38
C ASP A 194 4.63 13.16 -2.41
N ALA A 195 3.62 12.35 -2.08
CA ALA A 195 2.60 12.73 -1.11
C ALA A 195 3.20 13.02 0.27
N VAL A 196 4.13 12.18 0.75
CA VAL A 196 4.85 12.41 2.01
C VAL A 196 5.67 13.70 1.93
N ARG A 197 6.42 13.90 0.83
CA ARG A 197 7.23 15.11 0.62
C ARG A 197 6.42 16.40 0.61
N LEU A 198 5.20 16.35 0.07
CA LEU A 198 4.29 17.50 -0.03
C LEU A 198 3.39 17.66 1.21
N GLY A 199 3.55 16.83 2.24
CA GLY A 199 2.69 16.84 3.43
C GLY A 199 1.23 16.53 3.13
N GLN A 200 0.96 15.78 2.05
CA GLN A 200 -0.37 15.37 1.62
C GLN A 200 -0.83 14.11 2.37
N PRO A 201 -2.15 13.89 2.49
CA PRO A 201 -2.68 12.67 3.07
C PRO A 201 -2.21 11.43 2.30
N LEU A 202 -1.54 10.52 3.01
CA LEU A 202 -1.05 9.27 2.45
C LEU A 202 -2.17 8.23 2.42
N HIS A 203 -2.57 7.83 1.21
CA HIS A 203 -3.62 6.83 1.01
C HIS A 203 -3.00 5.45 0.80
N ALA A 204 -3.42 4.46 1.58
CA ALA A 204 -3.00 3.07 1.41
C ALA A 204 -3.36 2.55 0.01
N ALA A 205 -2.46 1.77 -0.58
CA ALA A 205 -2.66 1.16 -1.89
C ALA A 205 -3.51 -0.12 -1.82
N THR A 206 -4.57 -0.14 -1.00
CA THR A 206 -5.32 -1.37 -0.63
C THR A 206 -5.82 -2.14 -1.85
N ALA A 207 -6.44 -1.46 -2.81
CA ALA A 207 -6.94 -2.10 -4.03
C ALA A 207 -5.82 -2.73 -4.87
N LEU A 208 -4.65 -2.08 -4.92
CA LEU A 208 -3.49 -2.59 -5.65
C LEU A 208 -2.84 -3.77 -4.93
N ILE A 209 -2.73 -3.70 -3.60
CA ILE A 209 -2.27 -4.80 -2.75
C ILE A 209 -3.18 -6.03 -2.92
N ASP A 210 -4.50 -5.85 -2.89
CA ASP A 210 -5.44 -6.95 -3.11
C ASP A 210 -5.31 -7.53 -4.53
N TYR A 211 -5.05 -6.69 -5.53
CA TYR A 211 -4.78 -7.14 -6.89
C TYR A 211 -3.48 -7.96 -6.98
N ILE A 212 -2.39 -7.54 -6.33
CA ILE A 212 -1.12 -8.30 -6.25
C ILE A 212 -1.35 -9.68 -5.62
N ARG A 213 -2.09 -9.74 -4.51
CA ARG A 213 -2.40 -10.99 -3.80
C ARG A 213 -3.24 -11.93 -4.66
N ASN A 214 -4.24 -11.41 -5.37
CA ASN A 214 -5.03 -12.20 -6.30
C ASN A 214 -4.21 -12.69 -7.50
N PHE A 215 -3.35 -11.85 -8.05
CA PHE A 215 -2.47 -12.17 -9.17
C PHE A 215 -1.49 -13.31 -8.82
N SER A 216 -0.81 -13.19 -7.68
CA SER A 216 0.13 -14.21 -7.19
C SER A 216 -0.55 -15.53 -6.82
N SER A 217 -1.71 -15.48 -6.17
CA SER A 217 -2.51 -16.68 -5.84
C SER A 217 -2.97 -17.43 -7.09
N ALA A 218 -3.46 -16.71 -8.10
CA ALA A 218 -3.85 -17.30 -9.38
C ALA A 218 -2.67 -17.98 -10.07
N ALA A 219 -1.51 -17.33 -10.12
CA ALA A 219 -0.30 -17.87 -10.74
C ALA A 219 0.26 -19.11 -10.02
N LEU A 220 0.19 -19.12 -8.68
CA LEU A 220 0.62 -20.28 -7.87
C LEU A 220 -0.33 -21.47 -8.06
N THR A 221 -1.62 -21.22 -8.22
CA THR A 221 -2.63 -22.27 -8.46
C THR A 221 -2.45 -22.89 -9.85
N ASP A 222 -2.20 -22.07 -10.88
CA ASP A 222 -1.94 -22.54 -12.24
C ASP A 222 -0.61 -23.32 -12.32
N SER A 223 0.42 -22.86 -11.60
CA SER A 223 1.70 -23.58 -11.46
C SER A 223 1.56 -24.93 -10.74
N ALA A 224 0.64 -25.06 -9.78
CA ALA A 224 0.38 -26.32 -9.07
C ALA A 224 -0.41 -27.32 -9.94
N ALA A 225 -1.34 -26.83 -10.78
CA ALA A 225 -2.08 -27.67 -11.73
C ALA A 225 -1.20 -28.23 -12.87
N GLY A 226 -0.07 -27.56 -13.19
CA GLY A 226 0.90 -27.98 -14.19
C GLY A 226 2.01 -28.93 -13.73
N GLN A 227 2.09 -29.29 -12.44
CA GLN A 227 3.13 -30.17 -11.89
C GLN A 227 2.58 -31.58 -11.56
N GLY A 228 2.46 -32.42 -12.59
CA GLY A 228 2.32 -33.87 -12.41
C GLY A 228 3.60 -34.50 -11.84
N PRO A 229 3.53 -35.59 -11.04
CA PRO A 229 4.68 -36.15 -10.32
C PRO A 229 5.83 -36.57 -11.25
N LEU A 230 7.01 -35.99 -11.04
CA LEU A 230 8.27 -36.49 -11.61
C LEU A 230 8.60 -37.85 -10.98
N GLU A 231 8.49 -38.89 -11.80
CA GLU A 231 8.77 -40.28 -11.50
C GLU A 231 10.27 -40.49 -11.18
N ALA A 232 10.54 -41.06 -10.00
CA ALA A 232 11.86 -41.45 -9.57
C ALA A 232 12.16 -42.90 -9.99
N ALA A 233 13.32 -43.05 -10.65
CA ALA A 233 14.20 -44.22 -10.73
C ALA A 233 13.82 -45.42 -11.62
N ALA A 234 14.54 -45.56 -12.73
CA ALA A 234 15.14 -46.84 -13.14
C ALA A 234 16.40 -46.59 -14.02
N ASN A 235 17.53 -47.19 -13.63
CA ASN A 235 18.80 -47.21 -14.37
C ASN A 235 18.87 -48.42 -15.33
N ASP A 236 19.62 -48.22 -16.44
CA ASP A 236 20.42 -49.19 -17.25
C ASP A 236 19.70 -50.21 -18.17
N VAL A 237 20.00 -50.45 -19.48
CA VAL A 237 21.05 -50.05 -20.48
C VAL A 237 20.47 -50.22 -21.95
N PRO A 238 21.19 -50.23 -23.13
CA PRO A 238 21.01 -49.25 -24.21
C PRO A 238 20.60 -49.81 -25.63
N ALA A 239 20.44 -48.88 -26.57
CA ALA A 239 20.63 -48.97 -28.03
C ALA A 239 19.43 -49.33 -28.95
N ALA A 240 18.86 -48.30 -29.60
CA ALA A 240 18.78 -48.12 -31.07
C ALA A 240 17.80 -46.96 -31.42
N ALA A 241 18.16 -46.13 -32.39
CA ALA A 241 17.33 -45.03 -32.94
C ALA A 241 17.01 -45.32 -34.42
N PRO A 242 16.08 -44.60 -35.09
CA PRO A 242 14.87 -43.90 -34.64
C PRO A 242 13.62 -44.29 -35.48
N GLU A 243 12.44 -44.40 -34.87
CA GLU A 243 11.17 -44.42 -35.61
C GLU A 243 10.21 -43.43 -34.96
N ARG A 244 9.84 -42.36 -35.69
CA ARG A 244 8.88 -41.35 -35.25
C ARG A 244 7.50 -42.00 -35.11
N ALA A 245 7.08 -42.24 -33.87
CA ALA A 245 5.70 -42.54 -33.52
C ALA A 245 4.86 -41.24 -33.46
N PRO A 246 3.56 -41.30 -33.81
CA PRO A 246 2.68 -40.14 -33.82
C PRO A 246 2.38 -39.67 -32.39
N GLY A 247 2.12 -38.37 -32.26
CA GLY A 247 2.11 -37.63 -31.00
C GLY A 247 1.31 -38.28 -29.86
N ASP A 248 1.90 -38.15 -28.68
CA ASP A 248 1.32 -38.50 -27.39
C ASP A 248 0.13 -37.58 -27.11
N MET A 249 -1.04 -37.96 -27.65
CA MET A 249 -2.30 -37.28 -27.38
C MET A 249 -2.90 -37.86 -26.11
N VAL A 250 -2.80 -37.10 -25.02
CA VAL A 250 -3.55 -37.36 -23.79
C VAL A 250 -5.03 -37.18 -24.11
N LYS A 251 -5.79 -38.28 -24.11
CA LYS A 251 -7.25 -38.26 -24.27
C LYS A 251 -7.85 -37.67 -23.00
N VAL A 252 -8.19 -36.39 -23.04
CA VAL A 252 -8.99 -35.73 -22.01
C VAL A 252 -10.46 -35.98 -22.33
N ASP A 253 -11.23 -36.40 -21.34
CA ASP A 253 -12.68 -36.62 -21.49
C ASP A 253 -13.37 -35.32 -21.92
N ALA A 254 -14.27 -35.42 -22.91
CA ALA A 254 -14.95 -34.25 -23.48
C ALA A 254 -15.76 -33.47 -22.44
N GLU A 255 -16.31 -34.15 -21.42
CA GLU A 255 -17.05 -33.52 -20.32
C GLU A 255 -16.15 -32.67 -19.41
N LEU A 256 -14.88 -33.03 -19.23
CA LEU A 256 -13.91 -32.23 -18.46
C LEU A 256 -13.44 -31.00 -19.25
N LEU A 257 -13.27 -31.13 -20.57
CA LEU A 257 -12.96 -30.00 -21.45
C LEU A 257 -14.12 -29.01 -21.53
N ASP A 258 -15.35 -29.51 -21.55
CA ASP A 258 -16.56 -28.67 -21.53
C ASP A 258 -16.71 -27.96 -20.17
N GLY A 259 -16.42 -28.66 -19.06
CA GLY A 259 -16.38 -28.07 -17.72
C GLY A 259 -15.32 -26.98 -17.56
N LEU A 260 -14.11 -27.19 -18.10
CA LEU A 260 -13.04 -26.17 -18.11
C LEU A 260 -13.38 -24.99 -19.04
N GLY A 261 -13.98 -25.25 -20.19
CA GLY A 261 -14.45 -24.22 -21.10
C GLY A 261 -15.55 -23.36 -20.48
N ASN A 262 -16.49 -23.98 -19.78
CA ASN A 262 -17.56 -23.26 -19.08
C ASN A 262 -17.01 -22.46 -17.89
N LEU A 263 -16.11 -23.02 -17.08
CA LEU A 263 -15.49 -22.32 -15.94
C LEU A 263 -14.60 -21.15 -16.40
N ALA A 264 -13.82 -21.33 -17.47
CA ALA A 264 -13.02 -20.26 -18.07
C ALA A 264 -13.91 -19.18 -18.72
N GLY A 265 -15.06 -19.57 -19.28
CA GLY A 265 -16.08 -18.66 -19.80
C GLY A 265 -16.73 -17.82 -18.68
N GLU A 266 -17.15 -18.46 -17.60
CA GLU A 266 -17.69 -17.79 -16.41
C GLU A 266 -16.67 -16.82 -15.80
N HIS A 267 -15.40 -17.23 -15.69
CA HIS A 267 -14.35 -16.37 -15.16
C HIS A 267 -14.04 -15.19 -16.11
N SER A 268 -14.12 -15.38 -17.43
CA SER A 268 -13.96 -14.29 -18.41
C SER A 268 -15.10 -13.28 -18.34
N ILE A 269 -16.34 -13.73 -18.08
CA ILE A 269 -17.50 -12.86 -17.87
C ILE A 269 -17.35 -12.08 -16.56
N ILE A 270 -16.95 -12.75 -15.48
CA ILE A 270 -16.72 -12.10 -14.18
C ILE A 270 -15.61 -11.07 -14.29
N ARG A 271 -14.49 -11.41 -14.92
CA ARG A 271 -13.37 -10.50 -15.18
C ARG A 271 -13.83 -9.28 -15.99
N GLY A 272 -14.55 -9.48 -17.08
CA GLY A 272 -15.06 -8.37 -17.89
C GLY A 272 -16.02 -7.47 -17.10
N ARG A 273 -16.83 -8.04 -16.21
CA ARG A 273 -17.72 -7.28 -15.33
C ARG A 273 -16.97 -6.46 -14.28
N ILE A 274 -15.91 -7.03 -13.70
CA ILE A 274 -15.05 -6.33 -12.73
C ILE A 274 -14.30 -5.20 -13.45
N GLU A 275 -13.72 -5.46 -14.62
CA GLU A 275 -13.04 -4.43 -15.42
C GLU A 275 -13.99 -3.29 -15.76
N GLN A 276 -15.25 -3.58 -16.11
CA GLN A 276 -16.27 -2.56 -16.33
C GLN A 276 -16.60 -1.78 -15.04
N GLN A 277 -16.82 -2.46 -13.92
CA GLN A 277 -17.11 -1.82 -12.63
C GLN A 277 -15.97 -0.92 -12.14
N VAL A 278 -14.71 -1.33 -12.36
CA VAL A 278 -13.54 -0.52 -12.02
C VAL A 278 -13.48 0.74 -12.88
N ASN A 279 -13.71 0.62 -14.18
CA ASN A 279 -13.76 1.78 -15.07
C ASN A 279 -14.89 2.75 -14.69
N ASP A 280 -16.08 2.23 -14.37
CA ASP A 280 -17.23 3.04 -13.94
C ASP A 280 -16.92 3.77 -12.61
N ALA A 281 -16.26 3.08 -11.67
CA ALA A 281 -15.84 3.69 -10.40
C ALA A 281 -14.78 4.78 -10.60
N GLN A 282 -13.79 4.56 -11.48
CA GLN A 282 -12.80 5.58 -11.82
C GLN A 282 -13.44 6.80 -12.46
N PHE A 283 -14.43 6.61 -13.35
CA PHE A 283 -15.18 7.72 -13.94
C PHE A 283 -15.93 8.52 -12.87
N ALA A 284 -16.63 7.84 -11.96
CA ALA A 284 -17.36 8.48 -10.87
C ALA A 284 -16.44 9.26 -9.92
N LEU A 285 -15.27 8.70 -9.58
CA LEU A 285 -14.28 9.37 -8.73
C LEU A 285 -13.73 10.65 -9.38
N ASN A 286 -13.44 10.62 -10.69
CA ASN A 286 -13.01 11.81 -11.42
C ASN A 286 -14.12 12.89 -11.46
N GLU A 287 -15.38 12.47 -11.57
CA GLU A 287 -16.51 13.40 -11.53
C GLU A 287 -16.68 14.03 -10.14
N MET A 288 -16.46 13.25 -9.08
CA MET A 288 -16.44 13.74 -7.70
C MET A 288 -15.31 14.74 -7.46
N GLU A 289 -14.10 14.45 -7.93
CA GLU A 289 -12.94 15.35 -7.83
C GLU A 289 -13.24 16.69 -8.52
N THR A 290 -13.76 16.63 -9.75
CA THR A 290 -14.15 17.83 -10.50
C THR A 290 -15.25 18.61 -9.75
N THR A 291 -16.17 17.92 -9.09
CA THR A 291 -17.24 18.54 -8.30
C THR A 291 -16.70 19.20 -7.04
N LEU A 292 -15.77 18.55 -6.34
CA LEU A 292 -15.09 19.10 -5.17
C LEU A 292 -14.28 20.35 -5.51
N GLU A 293 -13.59 20.37 -6.64
CA GLU A 293 -12.88 21.56 -7.12
C GLU A 293 -13.84 22.72 -7.38
N ARG A 294 -14.99 22.46 -8.03
CA ARG A 294 -16.02 23.48 -8.24
C ARG A 294 -16.62 23.99 -6.93
N MET A 295 -16.89 23.11 -5.96
CA MET A 295 -17.39 23.52 -4.65
C MET A 295 -16.36 24.36 -3.89
N ARG A 296 -15.08 24.01 -3.95
CA ARG A 296 -13.98 24.79 -3.36
C ARG A 296 -13.89 26.18 -3.97
N ASP A 297 -13.96 26.28 -5.30
CA ASP A 297 -13.95 27.57 -6.01
C ASP A 297 -15.18 28.42 -5.69
N GLN A 298 -16.36 27.79 -5.55
CA GLN A 298 -17.57 28.48 -5.14
C GLN A 298 -17.46 29.02 -3.71
N LEU A 299 -16.93 28.23 -2.77
CA LEU A 299 -16.71 28.66 -1.39
C LEU A 299 -15.71 29.83 -1.32
N LEU A 300 -14.60 29.75 -2.04
CA LEU A 300 -13.63 30.85 -2.14
C LEU A 300 -14.28 32.13 -2.67
N ARG A 301 -15.12 32.01 -3.71
CA ARG A 301 -15.83 33.17 -4.28
C ARG A 301 -16.84 33.76 -3.30
N LEU A 302 -17.57 32.92 -2.57
CA LEU A 302 -18.54 33.33 -1.56
C LEU A 302 -17.86 34.03 -0.38
N ASP A 303 -16.70 33.54 0.04
CA ASP A 303 -15.89 34.17 1.09
C ASP A 303 -15.41 35.56 0.67
N ILE A 304 -14.86 35.70 -0.54
CA ILE A 304 -14.44 36.99 -1.10
C ILE A 304 -15.62 37.97 -1.19
N GLU A 305 -16.79 37.52 -1.65
CA GLU A 305 -17.98 38.37 -1.74
C GLU A 305 -18.47 38.81 -0.35
N THR A 306 -18.39 37.93 0.63
CA THR A 306 -18.81 38.20 2.01
C THR A 306 -17.86 39.19 2.68
N GLN A 307 -16.54 38.99 2.57
CA GLN A 307 -15.54 39.93 3.05
C GLN A 307 -15.68 41.29 2.39
N GLY A 308 -15.90 41.35 1.07
CA GLY A 308 -16.13 42.59 0.34
C GLY A 308 -17.35 43.38 0.84
N ARG A 309 -18.46 42.69 1.16
CA ARG A 309 -19.67 43.32 1.75
C ARG A 309 -19.42 43.87 3.14
N ILE A 310 -18.66 43.15 3.97
CA ILE A 310 -18.31 43.59 5.33
C ILE A 310 -17.41 44.82 5.26
N SER A 311 -16.35 44.79 4.45
CA SER A 311 -15.45 45.93 4.26
C SER A 311 -16.17 47.15 3.68
N SER A 312 -17.14 46.96 2.76
CA SER A 312 -17.95 48.05 2.24
C SER A 312 -18.83 48.70 3.31
N ARG A 313 -19.45 47.94 4.21
CA ARG A 313 -20.25 48.51 5.31
C ARG A 313 -19.40 49.33 6.29
N GLN A 314 -18.20 48.86 6.61
CA GLN A 314 -17.29 49.56 7.52
C GLN A 314 -16.72 50.87 6.96
N GLN A 315 -16.74 51.07 5.64
CA GLN A 315 -16.31 52.34 5.01
C GLN A 315 -17.41 53.42 5.00
N PHE A 316 -18.66 53.07 5.31
CA PHE A 316 -19.81 53.99 5.29
C PHE A 316 -20.35 54.36 6.70
N GLU A 317 -19.69 53.92 7.77
CA GLU A 317 -19.87 54.40 9.16
C GLU A 317 -18.71 55.30 9.58
#